data_AF-W7VSZ0-F1
#
_entry.id   AF-W7VSZ0-F1
#
_cell.length_a   1.000
_cell.length_b   1.000
_cell.length_c   1.000
_cell.angle_alpha   90.00
_cell.angle_beta   90.00
_cell.angle_gamma   90.00
#
_symmetry.space_group_name_H-M   'P 1'
#
loop_
_entity.id
_entity.type
_entity.pdbx_description
1 polymer ?
#
loop_
_entity_poly.entity_id
_entity_poly.type
_entity_poly.pdbx_seq_one_letter_code
_entity_poly.pdbx_strand_id
1 'polypeptide(L)'
;MASPRLLEQAASGAAPPLRTPADLALHTLLEEDSLQASTQFVSWRHWLAVQALPALEPRRWIYLNFTYQQVQAALAGQGIALARLALVDESLARGELVEPFGPAFRTRSPYSYWLIIAGSKRDRAEVQRFASWVQAQGASTRQAIGETEFD
;
A
#
# COMPACT_ATOMS: atom_id res chain seq x y z
N MET A 1 2.15 3.94 4.59
CA MET A 1 3.57 3.92 4.18
C MET A 1 4.16 5.29 4.28
N ALA A 2 5.30 5.41 4.95
CA ALA A 2 6.10 6.62 5.05
C ALA A 2 7.58 6.26 4.88
N SER A 3 8.43 7.23 4.55
CA SER A 3 9.88 7.03 4.61
C SER A 3 10.36 7.01 6.07
N PRO A 4 11.42 6.25 6.41
CA PRO A 4 12.00 6.23 7.76
C PRO A 4 12.39 7.63 8.25
N ARG A 5 12.93 8.45 7.34
CA ARG A 5 13.31 9.84 7.62
C ARG A 5 12.15 10.67 8.18
N LEU A 6 10.93 10.48 7.69
CA LEU A 6 9.76 11.21 8.22
C LEU A 6 9.50 10.85 9.69
N LEU A 7 9.65 9.57 10.06
CA LEU A 7 9.50 9.12 11.44
C LEU A 7 10.62 9.64 12.34
N GLU A 8 11.85 9.67 11.86
CA GLU A 8 13.00 10.26 12.58
C GLU A 8 12.79 11.75 12.85
N GLN A 9 12.30 12.49 11.85
CA GLN A 9 11.96 13.90 12.00
C GLN A 9 10.81 14.11 13.00
N ALA A 10 9.79 13.25 12.98
CA ALA A 10 8.70 13.29 13.96
C ALA A 10 9.20 12.96 15.38
N ALA A 11 10.13 12.00 15.52
CA ALA A 11 10.69 11.59 16.81
C ALA A 11 11.59 12.68 17.44
N SER A 12 12.33 13.41 16.60
CA SER A 12 13.19 14.54 17.00
C SER A 12 12.47 15.87 17.16
N GLY A 13 11.16 15.93 16.83
CA GLY A 13 10.36 17.16 16.88
C GLY A 13 10.57 18.11 15.70
N ALA A 14 11.33 17.70 14.68
CA ALA A 14 11.53 18.47 13.44
C ALA A 14 10.32 18.38 12.48
N ALA A 15 9.42 17.42 12.71
CA ALA A 15 8.13 17.29 12.03
C ALA A 15 7.02 17.02 13.06
N PRO A 16 5.73 17.21 12.71
CA PRO A 16 4.62 16.83 13.57
C PRO A 16 4.69 15.35 13.97
N PRO A 17 4.15 14.96 15.15
CA PRO A 17 4.15 13.57 15.58
C PRO A 17 3.47 12.67 14.55
N LEU A 18 3.86 11.39 14.51
CA LEU A 18 3.25 10.37 13.67
C LEU A 18 3.27 9.03 14.41
N ARG A 19 2.57 8.97 15.54
CA ARG A 19 2.55 7.83 16.47
C ARG A 19 1.21 7.11 16.48
N THR A 20 0.14 7.83 16.19
CA THR A 20 -1.23 7.31 16.15
C THR A 20 -1.92 7.72 14.86
N PRO A 21 -2.96 6.98 14.40
CA PRO A 21 -3.74 7.39 13.23
C PRO A 21 -4.29 8.81 13.29
N ALA A 22 -4.62 9.32 14.49
CA ALA A 22 -5.11 10.68 14.66
C ALA A 22 -4.08 11.75 14.24
N ASP A 23 -2.79 11.42 14.34
CA ASP A 23 -1.71 12.34 13.94
C ASP A 23 -1.69 12.61 12.42
N LEU A 24 -2.34 11.76 11.60
CA LEU A 24 -2.47 11.98 10.16
C LEU A 24 -3.09 13.35 9.81
N ALA A 25 -3.88 13.93 10.73
CA ALA A 25 -4.41 15.29 10.61
C ALA A 25 -3.32 16.37 10.41
N LEU A 26 -2.08 16.09 10.82
CA LEU A 26 -0.96 17.03 10.77
C LEU A 26 -0.08 16.85 9.52
N HIS A 27 -0.32 15.81 8.73
CA HIS A 27 0.54 15.39 7.62
C HIS A 27 -0.13 15.55 6.27
N THR A 28 0.68 15.49 5.22
CA THR A 28 0.22 15.38 3.85
C THR A 28 -0.13 13.92 3.56
N LEU A 29 -1.35 13.66 3.07
CA LEU A 29 -1.76 12.34 2.61
C LEU A 29 -1.76 12.29 1.09
N LEU A 30 -1.12 11.25 0.56
CA LEU A 30 -1.04 10.93 -0.85
C LEU A 30 -2.22 10.00 -1.17
N GLU A 31 -3.12 10.41 -2.04
CA GLU A 31 -4.33 9.68 -2.44
C GLU A 31 -4.22 9.25 -3.90
N GLU A 32 -4.58 8.00 -4.21
CA GLU A 32 -4.70 7.54 -5.59
C GLU A 32 -6.04 8.05 -6.17
N ASP A 33 -5.98 8.91 -7.17
CA ASP A 33 -7.15 9.43 -7.89
C ASP A 33 -7.37 8.62 -9.17
N SER A 34 -8.09 7.51 -9.02
CA SER A 34 -8.32 6.53 -10.08
C SER A 34 -9.78 6.10 -10.10
N LEU A 35 -10.37 6.04 -11.29
CA LEU A 35 -11.77 5.64 -11.51
C LEU A 35 -12.02 4.13 -11.38
N GLN A 36 -11.03 3.34 -10.98
CA GLN A 36 -11.16 1.90 -10.79
C GLN A 36 -12.04 1.59 -9.56
N ALA A 37 -12.92 0.60 -9.68
CA ALA A 37 -13.80 0.21 -8.57
C ALA A 37 -13.03 -0.27 -7.32
N SER A 38 -11.80 -0.75 -7.49
CA SER A 38 -10.91 -1.12 -6.37
C SER A 38 -10.39 0.08 -5.59
N THR A 39 -10.31 1.27 -6.20
CA THR A 39 -9.73 2.48 -5.57
C THR A 39 -10.46 2.85 -4.28
N GLN A 40 -11.77 2.65 -4.21
CA GLN A 40 -12.56 2.96 -3.02
C GLN A 40 -12.03 2.22 -1.77
N PHE A 41 -11.56 0.97 -1.91
CA PHE A 41 -11.06 0.14 -0.81
C PHE A 41 -9.60 0.43 -0.44
N VAL A 42 -8.89 1.21 -1.27
CA VAL A 42 -7.51 1.64 -1.02
C VAL A 42 -7.40 3.15 -0.79
N SER A 43 -8.54 3.82 -0.59
CA SER A 43 -8.62 5.26 -0.30
C SER A 43 -8.37 5.58 1.17
N TRP A 44 -7.80 6.76 1.44
CA TRP A 44 -7.64 7.24 2.82
C TRP A 44 -8.97 7.37 3.53
N ARG A 45 -10.03 7.80 2.82
CA ARG A 45 -11.37 7.91 3.40
C ARG A 45 -11.89 6.56 3.89
N HIS A 46 -11.72 5.50 3.11
CA HIS A 46 -12.12 4.16 3.53
C HIS A 46 -11.29 3.67 4.72
N TRP A 47 -9.95 3.83 4.66
CA TRP A 47 -9.08 3.43 5.75
C TRP A 47 -9.42 4.17 7.05
N LEU A 48 -9.61 5.49 7.00
CA LEU A 48 -9.99 6.31 8.16
C LEU A 48 -11.34 5.90 8.74
N ALA A 49 -12.34 5.59 7.91
CA ALA A 49 -13.61 5.07 8.38
C ALA A 49 -13.46 3.73 9.11
N VAL A 50 -12.64 2.81 8.59
CA VAL A 50 -12.32 1.52 9.25
C VAL A 50 -11.59 1.75 10.58
N GLN A 51 -10.75 2.77 10.68
CA GLN A 51 -10.07 3.17 11.92
C GLN A 51 -10.93 4.03 12.86
N ALA A 52 -12.25 4.12 12.64
CA ALA A 52 -13.18 4.94 13.42
C ALA A 52 -12.84 6.44 13.48
N LEU A 53 -12.19 6.96 12.43
CA LEU A 53 -11.81 8.36 12.26
C LEU A 53 -12.44 9.00 10.99
N PRO A 54 -13.74 8.81 10.69
CA PRO A 54 -14.34 9.20 9.41
C PRO A 54 -14.35 10.72 9.14
N ALA A 55 -14.18 11.54 10.18
CA ALA A 55 -14.17 13.01 10.09
C ALA A 55 -12.76 13.60 10.09
N LEU A 56 -11.71 12.76 10.12
CA LEU A 56 -10.34 13.25 10.09
C LEU A 56 -10.01 13.82 8.71
N GLU A 57 -9.59 15.07 8.69
CA GLU A 57 -9.03 15.71 7.50
C GLU A 57 -7.52 15.93 7.71
N PRO A 58 -6.68 15.55 6.74
CA PRO A 58 -5.25 15.79 6.81
C PRO A 58 -4.92 17.25 6.58
N ARG A 59 -3.67 17.63 6.90
CA ARG A 59 -3.17 18.98 6.66
C ARG A 59 -3.21 19.34 5.17
N ARG A 60 -2.99 18.36 4.30
CA ARG A 60 -3.05 18.51 2.84
C ARG A 60 -3.34 17.18 2.17
N TRP A 61 -4.13 17.24 1.10
CA TRP A 61 -4.30 16.17 0.13
C TRP A 61 -3.39 16.40 -1.08
N ILE A 62 -2.74 15.33 -1.55
CA ILE A 62 -2.11 15.28 -2.87
C ILE A 62 -2.71 14.10 -3.62
N TYR A 63 -3.28 14.37 -4.79
CA TYR A 63 -3.92 13.36 -5.63
C TYR A 63 -2.98 12.95 -6.75
N LEU A 64 -2.82 11.65 -6.96
CA LEU A 64 -1.91 11.06 -7.94
C LEU A 64 -2.65 9.96 -8.71
N ASN A 65 -2.48 9.92 -10.03
CA ASN A 65 -3.28 9.04 -10.88
C ASN A 65 -2.84 7.58 -10.84
N PHE A 66 -1.63 7.31 -10.33
CA PHE A 66 -1.04 5.98 -10.35
C PHE A 66 -0.39 5.62 -9.02
N THR A 67 -0.59 4.38 -8.58
CA THR A 67 0.02 3.83 -7.35
C THR A 67 1.54 4.02 -7.32
N TYR A 68 2.25 3.88 -8.45
CA TYR A 68 3.71 4.06 -8.46
C TYR A 68 4.11 5.49 -8.08
N GLN A 69 3.36 6.51 -8.52
CA GLN A 69 3.66 7.91 -8.18
C GLN A 69 3.49 8.16 -6.69
N GLN A 70 2.42 7.59 -6.12
CA GLN A 70 2.11 7.66 -4.70
C GLN A 70 3.23 7.04 -3.85
N VAL A 71 3.73 5.87 -4.25
CA VAL A 71 4.85 5.18 -3.59
C VAL A 71 6.15 5.99 -3.72
N GLN A 72 6.47 6.50 -4.91
CA GLN A 72 7.68 7.33 -5.11
C GLN A 72 7.64 8.63 -4.30
N ALA A 73 6.48 9.29 -4.21
CA ALA A 73 6.31 10.48 -3.38
C ALA A 73 6.49 10.17 -1.87
N ALA A 74 6.00 9.01 -1.40
CA ALA A 74 6.22 8.57 -0.02
C ALA A 74 7.69 8.29 0.27
N LEU A 75 8.39 7.59 -0.64
CA LEU A 75 9.84 7.35 -0.57
C LEU A 75 10.62 8.66 -0.49
N ALA A 76 10.23 9.66 -1.30
CA ALA A 76 10.82 10.99 -1.28
C ALA A 76 10.45 11.84 -0.05
N GLY A 77 9.63 11.32 0.88
CA GLY A 77 9.20 12.03 2.09
C GLY A 77 8.19 13.16 1.83
N GLN A 78 7.50 13.14 0.69
CA GLN A 78 6.54 14.19 0.33
C GLN A 78 5.16 14.04 1.00
N GLY A 79 4.91 12.88 1.61
CA GLY A 79 3.69 12.58 2.34
C GLY A 79 3.61 11.11 2.73
N ILE A 80 2.43 10.73 3.23
CA ILE A 80 2.12 9.37 3.66
C ILE A 80 1.18 8.75 2.64
N ALA A 81 1.50 7.55 2.16
CA ALA A 81 0.71 6.82 1.19
C ALA A 81 -0.02 5.64 1.83
N LEU A 82 -1.25 5.36 1.40
CA LEU A 82 -1.78 4.00 1.45
C LEU A 82 -1.22 3.24 0.27
N ALA A 83 -0.67 2.05 0.50
CA ALA A 83 -0.09 1.24 -0.56
C ALA A 83 -0.51 -0.21 -0.41
N ARG A 84 -0.65 -0.90 -1.54
CA ARG A 84 -0.87 -2.35 -1.58
C ARG A 84 0.45 -3.03 -1.21
N LEU A 85 0.45 -3.85 -0.17
CA LEU A 85 1.67 -4.48 0.35
C LEU A 85 2.42 -5.26 -0.73
N ALA A 86 1.70 -5.98 -1.59
CA ALA A 86 2.27 -6.73 -2.71
C ALA A 86 3.02 -5.87 -3.74
N LEU A 87 2.85 -4.54 -3.73
CA LEU A 87 3.57 -3.60 -4.61
C LEU A 87 4.72 -2.87 -3.91
N VAL A 88 4.87 -3.03 -2.60
CA VAL A 88 5.88 -2.32 -1.79
C VAL A 88 6.66 -3.26 -0.86
N ASP A 89 6.51 -4.58 -1.02
CA ASP A 89 7.14 -5.58 -0.16
C ASP A 89 8.67 -5.45 -0.15
N GLU A 90 9.28 -5.23 -1.31
CA GLU A 90 10.72 -5.06 -1.45
C GLU A 90 11.20 -3.77 -0.76
N SER A 91 10.51 -2.65 -0.96
CA SER A 91 10.85 -1.39 -0.28
C SER A 91 10.66 -1.47 1.24
N LEU A 92 9.66 -2.23 1.72
CA LEU A 92 9.52 -2.54 3.15
C LEU A 92 10.68 -3.41 3.65
N ALA A 93 11.03 -4.46 2.90
CA ALA A 93 12.13 -5.37 3.27
C ALA A 93 13.49 -4.67 3.28
N ARG A 94 13.72 -3.70 2.38
CA ARG A 94 14.92 -2.85 2.35
C ARG A 94 14.90 -1.73 3.39
N GLY A 95 13.79 -1.54 4.11
CA GLY A 95 13.62 -0.46 5.08
C GLY A 95 13.55 0.93 4.47
N GLU A 96 13.25 1.05 3.16
CA GLU A 96 13.05 2.33 2.48
C GLU A 96 11.67 2.91 2.75
N LEU A 97 10.70 2.03 3.01
CA LEU A 97 9.38 2.37 3.51
C LEU A 97 9.14 1.69 4.85
N VAL A 98 8.29 2.31 5.65
CA VAL A 98 7.82 1.77 6.92
C VAL A 98 6.31 1.94 7.07
N GLU A 99 5.72 1.06 7.87
CA GLU A 99 4.33 1.17 8.34
C GLU A 99 4.32 1.99 9.64
N PRO A 100 3.94 3.29 9.62
CA PRO A 100 4.10 4.17 10.78
C PRO A 100 3.32 3.70 12.01
N PHE A 101 2.23 2.96 11.82
CA PHE A 101 1.38 2.44 12.89
C PHE A 101 1.52 0.92 13.07
N GLY A 102 2.36 0.27 12.26
CA GLY A 102 2.55 -1.18 12.28
C GLY A 102 1.44 -1.99 11.60
N PRO A 103 1.61 -3.33 11.52
CA PRO A 103 0.77 -4.23 10.72
C PRO A 103 -0.66 -4.38 11.25
N ALA A 104 -0.93 -4.02 12.51
CA ALA A 104 -2.26 -4.07 13.10
C ALA A 104 -3.27 -3.11 12.43
N PHE A 105 -2.77 -2.09 11.71
CA PHE A 105 -3.61 -1.11 11.02
C PHE A 105 -3.76 -1.39 9.51
N ARG A 106 -3.36 -2.57 9.05
CA ARG A 106 -3.61 -3.01 7.67
C ARG A 106 -5.11 -3.26 7.47
N THR A 107 -5.63 -2.86 6.30
CA THR A 107 -7.01 -3.14 5.90
C THR A 107 -7.03 -4.14 4.76
N ARG A 108 -8.07 -4.99 4.71
CA ARG A 108 -8.26 -5.95 3.62
C ARG A 108 -9.09 -5.32 2.51
N SER A 109 -8.73 -5.64 1.27
CA SER A 109 -9.51 -5.32 0.09
C SER A 109 -10.20 -6.59 -0.42
N PRO A 110 -11.46 -6.53 -0.87
CA PRO A 110 -12.11 -7.66 -1.53
C PRO A 110 -11.59 -7.92 -2.95
N TYR A 111 -10.65 -7.11 -3.45
CA TYR A 111 -10.06 -7.25 -4.78
C TYR A 111 -8.77 -8.07 -4.74
N SER A 112 -8.48 -8.74 -5.86
CA SER A 112 -7.31 -9.60 -6.01
C SER A 112 -6.69 -9.44 -7.40
N TYR A 113 -5.41 -9.78 -7.53
CA TYR A 113 -4.72 -9.84 -8.81
C TYR A 113 -4.87 -11.24 -9.42
N TRP A 114 -5.29 -11.30 -10.67
CA TRP A 114 -5.56 -12.55 -11.38
C TRP A 114 -4.59 -12.76 -12.54
N LEU A 115 -4.01 -13.95 -12.63
CA LEU A 115 -3.30 -14.41 -13.82
C LEU A 115 -4.31 -15.03 -14.80
N ILE A 116 -4.60 -14.31 -15.88
CA ILE A 116 -5.55 -14.76 -16.91
C ILE A 116 -4.78 -15.31 -18.11
N ILE A 117 -4.99 -16.58 -18.43
CA ILE A 117 -4.38 -17.26 -19.59
C ILE A 117 -5.45 -17.41 -20.68
N ALA A 118 -5.16 -16.86 -21.87
CA ALA A 118 -6.03 -17.03 -23.03
C ALA A 118 -6.19 -18.52 -23.36
N GLY A 119 -7.44 -18.97 -23.55
CA GLY A 119 -7.76 -20.39 -23.76
C GLY A 119 -6.94 -21.03 -24.88
N SER A 120 -6.76 -20.32 -26.00
CA SER A 120 -5.98 -20.79 -27.16
C SER A 120 -4.48 -20.96 -26.92
N LYS A 121 -3.97 -20.53 -25.76
CA LYS A 121 -2.55 -20.60 -25.38
C LYS A 121 -2.30 -21.53 -24.20
N ARG A 122 -3.34 -22.12 -23.61
CA ARG A 122 -3.28 -22.88 -22.36
C ARG A 122 -2.36 -24.11 -22.44
N ASP A 123 -2.27 -24.75 -23.60
CA ASP A 123 -1.48 -25.97 -23.80
C ASP A 123 -0.03 -25.72 -24.20
N ARG A 124 0.37 -24.44 -24.36
CA ARG A 124 1.75 -24.09 -24.70
C ARG A 124 2.65 -24.26 -23.48
N ALA A 125 3.68 -25.09 -23.60
CA ALA A 125 4.60 -25.41 -22.51
C ALA A 125 5.30 -24.15 -21.94
N GLU A 126 5.67 -23.20 -22.79
CA GLU A 126 6.26 -21.93 -22.36
C GLU A 126 5.31 -21.07 -21.54
N VAL A 127 4.02 -21.08 -21.88
CA VAL A 127 2.98 -20.34 -21.13
C VAL A 127 2.75 -20.99 -19.77
N GLN A 128 2.69 -22.33 -19.71
CA GLN A 128 2.53 -23.06 -18.46
C GLN A 128 3.73 -22.81 -17.53
N ARG A 129 4.96 -22.89 -18.04
CA ARG A 129 6.16 -22.62 -17.25
C ARG A 129 6.17 -21.21 -16.68
N PHE A 130 5.86 -20.20 -17.50
CA PHE A 130 5.79 -18.82 -17.01
C PHE A 130 4.67 -18.63 -15.99
N ALA A 131 3.49 -19.21 -16.23
CA ALA A 131 2.37 -19.13 -15.30
C ALA A 131 2.69 -19.76 -13.94
N SER A 132 3.31 -20.94 -13.92
CA SER A 132 3.77 -21.57 -12.68
C SER A 132 4.80 -20.73 -11.95
N TRP A 133 5.73 -20.10 -12.68
CA TRP A 133 6.69 -19.18 -12.09
C TRP A 133 6.01 -17.95 -11.48
N VAL A 134 5.08 -17.29 -12.18
CA VAL A 134 4.32 -16.13 -11.66
C VAL A 134 3.53 -16.52 -10.41
N GLN A 135 2.89 -17.69 -10.40
CA GLN A 135 2.17 -18.19 -9.24
C GLN A 135 3.09 -18.42 -8.03
N ALA A 136 4.30 -18.96 -8.26
CA ALA A 136 5.30 -19.12 -7.22
C ALA A 136 5.79 -17.78 -6.67
N GLN A 137 6.01 -16.77 -7.53
CA GLN A 137 6.33 -15.40 -7.08
C GLN A 137 5.18 -14.82 -6.24
N GLY A 138 3.94 -14.96 -6.70
CA GLY A 138 2.77 -14.51 -5.95
C GLY A 138 2.64 -15.18 -4.57
N ALA A 139 2.91 -16.49 -4.48
CA ALA A 139 2.92 -17.21 -3.20
C ALA A 139 4.02 -16.68 -2.26
N SER A 140 5.23 -16.45 -2.78
CA SER A 140 6.34 -15.88 -2.02
C SER A 140 6.01 -14.48 -1.47
N THR A 141 5.43 -13.60 -2.30
CA THR A 141 5.00 -12.27 -1.85
C THR A 141 3.91 -12.35 -0.78
N ARG A 142 2.88 -13.20 -0.94
CA ARG A 142 1.84 -13.39 0.09
C ARG A 142 2.42 -13.81 1.44
N GLN A 143 3.37 -14.74 1.43
CA GLN A 143 4.07 -15.15 2.63
C GLN A 143 4.86 -13.98 3.24
N ALA A 144 5.62 -13.24 2.43
CA ALA A 144 6.44 -12.12 2.89
C ALA A 144 5.61 -11.00 3.54
N ILE A 145 4.44 -10.70 2.98
CA ILE A 145 3.55 -9.66 3.50
C ILE A 145 2.64 -10.17 4.64
N GLY A 146 2.71 -11.45 5.01
CA GLY A 146 1.92 -12.04 6.09
C GLY A 146 0.44 -12.22 5.73
N GLU A 147 0.13 -12.40 4.44
CA GLU A 147 -1.21 -12.76 3.98
C GLU A 147 -1.40 -14.26 4.15
N THR A 148 -2.15 -14.68 5.17
CA THR A 148 -2.59 -16.07 5.35
C THR A 148 -3.68 -16.40 4.32
N GLU A 149 -3.61 -17.58 3.70
CA GLU A 149 -4.61 -18.05 2.73
C GLU A 149 -6.03 -17.98 3.32
N PHE A 150 -6.99 -17.68 2.45
CA PHE A 150 -8.39 -17.47 2.77
C PHE A 150 -9.02 -18.71 3.42
N ASP A 151 -9.80 -18.50 4.50
CA ASP A 151 -10.96 -19.33 4.84
C ASP A 151 -12.12 -18.99 3.89
#